data_AF-A0A835WCZ1-F1
#
_entry.id   AF-A0A835WCZ1-F1
#
_cell.length_a   1.000
_cell.length_b   1.000
_cell.length_c   1.000
_cell.angle_alpha   90.00
_cell.angle_beta   90.00
_cell.angle_gamma   90.00
#
_symmetry.space_group_name_H-M   'P 1'
#
loop_
_entity.id
_entity.type
_entity.pdbx_description
1 polymer ?
#
loop_
_entity_poly.entity_id
_entity_poly.type
_entity_poly.pdbx_seq_one_letter_code
_entity_poly.pdbx_strand_id
1 'polypeptide(L)'
;MQAGRTSAVLVAALLALSAAGGLASQETKEQKQGQLVYVNGHDGDEEYLLLDNVAKKMHKLGKDKKPKKDKDGKDIEIGDMLTLVMLVDNPDPKCGNATAETTIDALRTAYLGPALDGMGGIAGRMENCSYGELTLDKGAMTFIKVTPACTWGYVEYSDTSSMMGSGDVCPSSPELALLQWATPAVGGDLDDTTVPLAATASPINLVATWARGSGAYARVKPKWMSVYSVVGTGASAGRNLYFEVRQPQQADAYLPLAASNMLIVHSVVAYMDNDYVTYRRENRTINYLAAIKQNSRYVLTAFNLVVYTGAFTGAASEILPVTFCRYATNSTDCPALSVAFTSKPPSPPSAPPPPPALPPPPRPPSPSPPSPRPPSSPPSPSPPPPRPSPPTPPPGVSAS
;
A
#
# COMPACT_ATOMS: atom_id res chain seq x y z
N MET A 1 -12.58 22.58 75.52
CA MET A 1 -13.30 21.35 75.15
C MET A 1 -12.64 20.79 73.90
N GLN A 2 -12.24 19.51 73.99
CA GLN A 2 -11.80 18.54 72.97
C GLN A 2 -11.21 19.08 71.65
N ALA A 3 -9.89 18.98 71.43
CA ALA A 3 -9.12 17.77 71.05
C ALA A 3 -9.45 17.30 69.61
N GLY A 4 -8.51 17.14 68.67
CA GLY A 4 -7.07 17.35 68.67
C GLY A 4 -6.42 16.78 67.41
N ARG A 5 -5.19 17.26 67.14
CA ARG A 5 -4.02 16.57 66.53
C ARG A 5 -4.10 16.16 65.04
N THR A 6 -3.07 16.30 64.20
CA THR A 6 -1.67 16.75 64.34
C THR A 6 -1.08 17.01 62.95
N SER A 7 -0.14 17.95 62.89
CA SER A 7 0.67 18.32 61.73
C SER A 7 1.90 17.43 61.53
N ALA A 8 2.39 17.44 60.27
CA ALA A 8 3.77 17.74 59.85
C ALA A 8 4.94 16.74 60.02
N VAL A 9 5.64 16.56 58.88
CA VAL A 9 7.10 16.77 58.64
C VAL A 9 8.09 15.59 58.83
N LEU A 10 8.56 15.11 57.66
CA LEU A 10 9.96 15.11 57.14
C LEU A 10 11.03 14.10 57.65
N VAL A 11 11.83 13.64 56.66
CA VAL A 11 13.28 13.25 56.64
C VAL A 11 13.69 11.76 56.58
N ALA A 12 14.29 11.45 55.42
CA ALA A 12 15.50 10.67 55.05
C ALA A 12 15.82 9.23 55.56
N ALA A 13 16.10 8.39 54.55
CA ALA A 13 17.14 7.36 54.35
C ALA A 13 17.99 6.82 55.53
N LEU A 14 18.07 5.47 55.66
CA LEU A 14 19.26 4.64 55.33
C LEU A 14 18.98 3.13 55.48
N LEU A 15 19.80 2.31 54.79
CA LEU A 15 19.79 0.84 54.71
C LEU A 15 19.93 0.10 56.06
N ALA A 16 19.29 -1.08 56.16
CA ALA A 16 19.90 -2.28 56.74
C ALA A 16 19.25 -3.58 56.20
N LEU A 17 20.11 -4.53 55.87
CA LEU A 17 19.83 -5.87 55.34
C LEU A 17 19.35 -6.81 56.46
N SER A 18 18.27 -7.58 56.25
CA SER A 18 18.09 -8.88 56.91
C SER A 18 17.09 -9.78 56.17
N ALA A 19 17.64 -10.82 55.55
CA ALA A 19 17.20 -12.22 55.52
C ALA A 19 15.74 -12.61 55.24
N ALA A 20 15.61 -13.40 54.17
CA ALA A 20 14.79 -14.60 54.03
C ALA A 20 13.27 -14.50 54.23
N GLY A 21 12.56 -14.46 53.09
CA GLY A 21 11.14 -14.79 53.00
C GLY A 21 10.66 -14.54 51.59
N GLY A 22 10.57 -15.59 50.77
CA GLY A 22 9.98 -15.51 49.44
C GLY A 22 8.53 -15.06 49.53
N LEU A 23 8.27 -13.79 49.26
CA LEU A 23 6.93 -13.27 48.98
C LEU A 23 6.79 -13.23 47.47
N ALA A 24 5.97 -14.13 46.94
CA ALA A 24 5.44 -14.02 45.59
C ALA A 24 4.92 -12.59 45.38
N SER A 25 5.37 -11.94 44.31
CA SER A 25 4.87 -10.63 43.89
C SER A 25 3.34 -10.70 43.87
N GLN A 26 2.67 -9.99 44.79
CA GLN A 26 1.24 -9.78 44.73
C GLN A 26 0.98 -8.96 43.47
N GLU A 27 0.60 -9.62 42.38
CA GLU A 27 0.07 -8.94 41.19
C GLU A 27 -1.17 -8.16 41.63
N THR A 28 -1.03 -6.84 41.71
CA THR A 28 -2.15 -5.94 41.95
C THR A 28 -2.98 -5.92 40.68
N LYS A 29 -4.13 -6.60 40.70
CA LYS A 29 -5.06 -6.63 39.56
C LYS A 29 -5.77 -5.28 39.50
N GLU A 30 -5.31 -4.39 38.62
CA GLU A 30 -6.03 -3.17 38.29
C GLU A 30 -7.17 -3.48 37.31
N GLN A 31 -8.42 -3.17 37.69
CA GLN A 31 -9.55 -3.24 36.77
C GLN A 31 -9.57 -1.97 35.91
N LYS A 32 -9.35 -2.12 34.61
CA LYS A 32 -9.46 -1.02 33.63
C LYS A 32 -10.63 -1.31 32.68
N GLN A 33 -11.42 -0.27 32.37
CA GLN A 33 -12.53 -0.34 31.41
C GLN A 33 -12.12 0.39 30.13
N GLY A 34 -12.32 -0.23 28.97
CA GLY A 34 -11.94 0.35 27.69
C GLY A 34 -12.22 -0.55 26.50
N GLN A 35 -11.96 -0.06 25.30
CA GLN A 35 -12.07 -0.83 24.06
C GLN A 35 -10.72 -1.50 23.76
N LEU A 36 -10.72 -2.80 23.48
CA LEU A 36 -9.52 -3.51 23.06
C LEU A 36 -9.19 -3.12 21.62
N VAL A 37 -7.98 -2.63 21.39
CA VAL A 37 -7.48 -2.20 20.09
C VAL A 37 -6.28 -3.05 19.73
N TYR A 38 -6.26 -3.56 18.52
CA TYR A 38 -5.08 -4.23 17.96
C TYR A 38 -4.30 -3.21 17.14
N VAL A 39 -3.03 -3.00 17.47
CA VAL A 39 -2.14 -2.09 16.73
C VAL A 39 -1.01 -2.90 16.14
N ASN A 40 -0.86 -2.77 14.83
CA ASN A 40 0.31 -3.26 14.12
C ASN A 40 1.29 -2.09 13.97
N GLY A 41 2.38 -2.11 14.73
CA GLY A 41 3.43 -1.11 14.62
C GLY A 41 4.19 -1.24 13.30
N HIS A 42 4.75 -0.14 12.81
CA HIS A 42 5.57 -0.13 11.60
C HIS A 42 6.76 -1.12 11.64
N ASP A 43 7.28 -1.42 12.83
CA ASP A 43 8.37 -2.39 13.08
C ASP A 43 7.90 -3.86 13.07
N GLY A 44 6.60 -4.12 12.87
CA GLY A 44 6.03 -5.47 12.97
C GLY A 44 5.75 -5.97 14.37
N ASP A 45 5.89 -5.09 15.37
CA ASP A 45 5.40 -5.34 16.72
C ASP A 45 3.86 -5.31 16.69
N GLU A 46 3.26 -6.45 16.96
CA GLU A 46 1.82 -6.61 17.14
C GLU A 46 1.50 -6.41 18.62
N GLU A 47 0.75 -5.37 18.96
CA GLU A 47 0.42 -5.06 20.35
C GLU A 47 -1.09 -4.88 20.54
N TYR A 48 -1.62 -5.47 21.60
CA TYR A 48 -2.96 -5.17 22.08
C TYR A 48 -2.90 -3.98 23.04
N LEU A 49 -3.69 -2.96 22.76
CA LEU A 49 -3.85 -1.77 23.58
C LEU A 49 -5.29 -1.73 24.12
N LEU A 50 -5.47 -1.10 25.27
CA LEU A 50 -6.80 -0.78 25.80
C LEU A 50 -7.02 0.73 25.67
N LEU A 51 -7.99 1.13 24.86
CA LEU A 51 -8.45 2.51 24.75
C LEU A 51 -9.42 2.81 25.91
N ASP A 52 -8.98 3.63 26.87
CA ASP A 52 -9.88 4.21 27.86
C ASP A 52 -10.79 5.23 27.16
N ASN A 53 -12.07 4.88 26.99
CA ASN A 53 -13.05 5.70 26.28
C ASN A 53 -13.39 7.00 27.02
N VAL A 54 -13.16 7.07 28.34
CA VAL A 54 -13.45 8.23 29.18
C VAL A 54 -12.23 9.16 29.18
N ALA A 55 -11.05 8.63 29.44
CA ALA A 55 -9.81 9.41 29.50
C ALA A 55 -9.20 9.72 28.13
N LYS A 56 -9.68 9.06 27.06
CA LYS A 56 -9.11 9.09 25.70
C LYS A 56 -7.61 8.77 25.69
N LYS A 57 -7.19 7.80 26.50
CA LYS A 57 -5.80 7.35 26.63
C LYS A 57 -5.66 5.88 26.24
N MET A 58 -4.53 5.55 25.60
CA MET A 58 -4.18 4.17 25.26
C MET A 58 -3.30 3.57 26.36
N HIS A 59 -3.68 2.39 26.85
CA HIS A 59 -2.89 1.61 27.80
C HIS A 59 -2.32 0.38 27.12
N LYS A 60 -0.99 0.20 27.17
CA LYS A 60 -0.33 -1.02 26.70
C LYS A 60 -0.74 -2.20 27.59
N LEU A 61 -1.17 -3.32 26.97
CA LEU A 61 -1.53 -4.54 27.69
C LEU A 61 -0.33 -5.49 27.88
N GLY A 62 0.84 -5.11 27.36
CA GLY A 62 2.06 -5.91 27.35
C GLY A 62 2.11 -6.86 26.16
N LYS A 63 3.33 -7.27 25.77
CA LYS A 63 3.55 -8.20 24.64
C LYS A 63 2.74 -9.49 24.87
N ASP A 64 2.01 -9.91 23.85
CA ASP A 64 1.25 -11.18 23.77
C ASP A 64 0.03 -11.36 24.69
N LYS A 65 -0.44 -10.33 25.40
CA LYS A 65 -1.60 -10.44 26.30
C LYS A 65 -2.89 -9.93 25.65
N LYS A 66 -3.41 -10.67 24.68
CA LYS A 66 -4.84 -10.53 24.31
C LYS A 66 -5.68 -10.99 25.51
N PRO A 67 -6.56 -10.15 26.08
CA PRO A 67 -7.54 -10.61 27.06
C PRO A 67 -8.40 -11.71 26.43
N LYS A 68 -8.43 -12.90 27.05
CA LYS A 68 -9.17 -14.05 26.50
C LYS A 68 -10.68 -13.89 26.66
N LYS A 69 -11.12 -13.19 27.71
CA LYS A 69 -12.52 -13.06 28.10
C LYS A 69 -12.87 -11.63 28.51
N ASP A 70 -14.11 -11.23 28.24
CA ASP A 70 -14.67 -9.97 28.74
C ASP A 70 -15.13 -10.08 30.21
N LYS A 71 -15.68 -8.98 30.74
CA LYS A 71 -16.21 -8.90 32.11
C LYS A 71 -17.38 -9.87 32.39
N ASP A 72 -18.03 -10.38 31.35
CA ASP A 72 -19.19 -11.27 31.41
C ASP A 72 -18.79 -12.73 31.10
N GLY A 73 -17.49 -13.00 30.97
CA GLY A 73 -16.93 -14.35 30.77
C GLY A 73 -17.01 -14.88 29.34
N LYS A 74 -17.42 -14.04 28.37
CA LYS A 74 -17.46 -14.38 26.95
C LYS A 74 -16.09 -14.22 26.32
N ASP A 75 -15.77 -15.08 25.36
CA ASP A 75 -14.52 -15.00 24.63
C ASP A 75 -14.52 -13.76 23.72
N ILE A 76 -13.40 -13.04 23.72
CA ILE A 76 -13.23 -11.84 22.87
C ILE A 76 -12.70 -12.32 21.51
N GLU A 77 -13.50 -12.19 20.44
CA GLU A 77 -13.10 -12.59 19.08
C GLU A 77 -12.24 -11.51 18.38
N ILE A 78 -11.36 -11.94 17.47
CA ILE A 78 -10.66 -11.04 16.53
C ILE A 78 -11.58 -10.90 15.32
N GLY A 79 -12.04 -9.68 15.00
CA GLY A 79 -12.94 -9.48 13.86
C GLY A 79 -13.81 -8.24 13.88
N ASP A 80 -13.94 -7.54 15.01
CA ASP A 80 -14.59 -6.23 15.03
C ASP A 80 -13.71 -5.21 14.31
N MET A 81 -14.26 -4.59 13.24
CA MET A 81 -13.55 -3.60 12.45
C MET A 81 -13.24 -2.37 13.32
N LEU A 82 -11.97 -2.18 13.62
CA LEU A 82 -11.46 -0.98 14.25
C LEU A 82 -10.46 -0.36 13.28
N THR A 83 -10.95 0.52 12.41
CA THR A 83 -10.07 1.40 11.63
C THR A 83 -9.56 2.47 12.57
N LEU A 84 -8.43 2.21 13.23
CA LEU A 84 -7.69 3.23 13.96
C LEU A 84 -7.01 4.13 12.93
N VAL A 85 -7.50 5.35 12.76
CA VAL A 85 -6.79 6.38 12.00
C VAL A 85 -5.92 7.15 12.98
N MET A 86 -4.65 6.77 13.03
CA MET A 86 -3.65 7.47 13.82
C MET A 86 -3.21 8.72 13.06
N LEU A 87 -3.52 9.90 13.59
CA LEU A 87 -3.03 11.15 13.04
C LEU A 87 -1.90 11.65 13.93
N VAL A 88 -0.71 11.70 13.35
CA VAL A 88 0.51 12.11 14.02
C VAL A 88 0.58 13.63 13.94
N ASP A 89 0.36 14.31 15.08
CA ASP A 89 0.64 15.73 15.21
C ASP A 89 2.10 15.87 15.65
N ASN A 90 2.91 16.53 14.83
CA ASN A 90 4.32 16.72 15.12
C ASN A 90 4.60 18.20 15.44
N PRO A 91 4.43 18.62 16.71
CA PRO A 91 4.66 19.99 17.11
C PRO A 91 6.15 20.35 17.21
N ASP A 92 7.08 19.40 17.06
CA ASP A 92 8.50 19.68 17.18
C ASP A 92 9.07 20.24 15.87
N PRO A 93 9.51 21.52 15.83
CA PRO A 93 10.10 22.15 14.64
C PRO A 93 11.40 21.49 14.18
N LYS A 94 11.99 20.59 14.97
CA LYS A 94 13.16 19.79 14.56
C LYS A 94 12.82 18.68 13.56
N CYS A 95 11.54 18.32 13.44
CA CYS A 95 11.07 17.27 12.54
C CYS A 95 10.58 17.78 11.17
N GLY A 96 10.73 19.07 10.87
CA GLY A 96 10.26 19.69 9.63
C GLY A 96 9.45 20.95 9.90
N ASN A 97 8.61 21.35 8.94
CA ASN A 97 7.71 22.50 9.10
C ASN A 97 6.68 22.19 10.20
N ALA A 98 7.00 22.56 11.45
CA ALA A 98 6.06 22.48 12.55
C ALA A 98 4.79 23.24 12.16
N THR A 99 3.72 22.50 11.91
CA THR A 99 2.39 23.08 11.88
C THR A 99 2.03 23.49 13.30
N ALA A 100 1.29 24.59 13.45
CA ALA A 100 0.70 24.96 14.73
C ALA A 100 -0.05 23.75 15.32
N GLU A 101 -0.02 23.61 16.65
CA GLU A 101 -0.64 22.50 17.35
C GLU A 101 -2.06 22.24 16.81
N THR A 102 -2.26 21.08 16.19
CA THR A 102 -3.53 20.80 15.49
C THR A 102 -4.46 20.05 16.45
N THR A 103 -5.72 20.48 16.55
CA THR A 103 -6.72 19.81 17.39
C THR A 103 -7.16 18.50 16.75
N ILE A 104 -7.67 17.56 17.57
CA ILE A 104 -8.26 16.31 17.05
C ILE A 104 -9.39 16.60 16.06
N ASP A 105 -10.19 17.65 16.30
CA ASP A 105 -11.29 18.02 15.40
C ASP A 105 -10.79 18.56 14.05
N ALA A 106 -9.71 19.33 14.04
CA ALA A 106 -9.10 19.80 12.79
C ALA A 106 -8.49 18.63 12.00
N LEU A 107 -7.81 17.72 12.69
CA LEU A 107 -7.28 16.48 12.11
C LEU A 107 -8.40 15.59 11.53
N ARG A 108 -9.49 15.43 12.28
CA ARG A 108 -10.69 14.71 11.85
C ARG A 108 -11.31 15.34 10.61
N THR A 109 -11.39 16.66 10.58
CA THR A 109 -11.90 17.43 9.45
C THR A 109 -11.01 17.31 8.22
N ALA A 110 -9.69 17.34 8.39
CA ALA A 110 -8.74 17.15 7.27
C ALA A 110 -8.85 15.73 6.69
N TYR A 111 -8.98 14.72 7.54
CA TYR A 111 -9.03 13.33 7.11
C TYR A 111 -10.40 12.94 6.53
N LEU A 112 -11.50 13.26 7.20
CA LEU A 112 -12.86 12.89 6.78
C LEU A 112 -13.53 13.92 5.88
N GLY A 113 -12.99 15.13 5.77
CA GLY A 113 -13.63 16.25 5.10
C GLY A 113 -14.54 17.07 6.04
N PRO A 114 -14.99 18.27 5.61
CA PRO A 114 -15.78 19.20 6.42
C PRO A 114 -17.09 18.63 7.00
N ALA A 115 -17.73 17.71 6.28
CA ALA A 115 -18.98 17.08 6.70
C ALA A 115 -18.77 15.88 7.64
N LEU A 116 -17.52 15.48 7.90
CA LEU A 116 -17.14 14.32 8.70
C LEU A 116 -17.73 12.99 8.19
N ASP A 117 -18.17 12.96 6.93
CA ASP A 117 -18.78 11.82 6.26
C ASP A 117 -17.78 11.02 5.41
N GLY A 118 -16.48 11.35 5.51
CA GLY A 118 -15.41 10.77 4.71
C GLY A 118 -15.38 11.25 3.27
N MET A 119 -16.28 12.17 2.87
CA MET A 119 -16.35 12.71 1.53
C MET A 119 -15.55 14.01 1.47
N GLY A 120 -14.55 14.08 0.58
CA GLY A 120 -13.77 15.29 0.33
C GLY A 120 -12.57 15.53 1.26
N GLY A 121 -12.25 14.59 2.15
CA GLY A 121 -10.96 14.56 2.87
C GLY A 121 -9.98 13.52 2.30
N ILE A 122 -8.89 13.28 3.03
CA ILE A 122 -7.89 12.23 2.71
C ILE A 122 -8.55 10.86 2.59
N ALA A 123 -9.52 10.53 3.44
CA ALA A 123 -10.24 9.26 3.44
C ALA A 123 -10.92 8.99 2.09
N GLY A 124 -11.75 9.92 1.63
CA GLY A 124 -12.44 9.80 0.34
C GLY A 124 -11.46 9.78 -0.84
N ARG A 125 -10.33 10.49 -0.73
CA ARG A 125 -9.27 10.43 -1.73
C ARG A 125 -8.64 9.02 -1.79
N MET A 126 -8.29 8.44 -0.64
CA MET A 126 -7.74 7.07 -0.57
C MET A 126 -8.72 6.03 -1.11
N GLU A 127 -10.01 6.11 -0.75
CA GLU A 127 -11.05 5.23 -1.32
C GLU A 127 -11.09 5.36 -2.84
N ASN A 128 -11.10 6.59 -3.37
CA ASN A 128 -11.11 6.83 -4.82
C ASN A 128 -9.85 6.32 -5.53
N CYS A 129 -8.66 6.57 -4.96
CA CYS A 129 -7.38 6.12 -5.53
C CYS A 129 -7.15 4.60 -5.40
N SER A 130 -7.96 3.92 -4.58
CA SER A 130 -7.92 2.46 -4.42
C SER A 130 -8.74 1.71 -5.45
N TYR A 131 -9.57 2.40 -6.24
CA TYR A 131 -10.47 1.80 -7.23
C TYR A 131 -11.44 0.76 -6.64
N GLY A 132 -11.80 0.92 -5.37
CA GLY A 132 -12.70 0.02 -4.65
C GLY A 132 -12.00 -1.04 -3.79
N GLU A 133 -10.67 -1.13 -3.85
CA GLU A 133 -9.89 -2.06 -3.00
C GLU A 133 -9.86 -1.63 -1.52
N LEU A 134 -10.04 -0.33 -1.25
CA LEU A 134 -10.15 0.22 0.10
C LEU A 134 -11.55 0.80 0.31
N THR A 135 -12.21 0.33 1.35
CA THR A 135 -13.43 0.95 1.91
C THR A 135 -13.19 1.24 3.38
N LEU A 136 -13.48 2.46 3.80
CA LEU A 136 -13.25 2.93 5.15
C LEU A 136 -14.58 3.06 5.90
N ASP A 137 -14.68 2.40 7.07
CA ASP A 137 -15.81 2.63 7.98
C ASP A 137 -15.60 3.93 8.75
N LYS A 138 -16.12 5.01 8.18
CA LYS A 138 -16.00 6.39 8.70
C LYS A 138 -16.65 6.56 10.08
N GLY A 139 -17.67 5.76 10.39
CA GLY A 139 -18.37 5.79 11.69
C GLY A 139 -17.59 5.08 12.80
N ALA A 140 -16.80 4.07 12.44
CA ALA A 140 -15.96 3.32 13.37
C ALA A 140 -14.58 3.96 13.63
N MET A 141 -14.24 5.04 12.91
CA MET A 141 -12.92 5.67 13.05
C MET A 141 -12.73 6.34 14.41
N THR A 142 -11.63 5.99 15.06
CA THR A 142 -11.14 6.68 16.25
C THR A 142 -9.91 7.51 15.88
N PHE A 143 -9.93 8.78 16.27
CA PHE A 143 -8.82 9.72 16.08
C PHE A 143 -8.08 9.87 17.41
N ILE A 144 -6.78 9.60 17.37
CA ILE A 144 -5.87 9.84 18.48
C ILE A 144 -4.74 10.76 18.03
N LYS A 145 -4.31 11.65 18.93
CA LYS A 145 -3.12 12.49 18.72
C LYS A 145 -1.90 11.72 19.24
N VAL A 146 -0.92 11.52 18.36
CA VAL A 146 0.37 10.92 18.73
C VAL A 146 1.46 11.96 18.55
N THR A 147 2.28 12.15 19.57
CA THR A 147 3.44 13.05 19.57
C THR A 147 4.71 12.20 19.65
N PRO A 148 5.26 11.73 18.52
CA PRO A 148 6.46 10.91 18.53
C PRO A 148 7.68 11.73 18.97
N ALA A 149 8.64 11.08 19.61
CA ALA A 149 9.96 11.68 19.78
C ALA A 149 10.63 11.77 18.40
N CYS A 150 11.15 12.94 18.04
CA CYS A 150 11.83 13.20 16.78
C CYS A 150 13.15 12.43 16.65
N THR A 151 13.07 11.13 16.40
CA THR A 151 14.21 10.29 16.00
C THR A 151 14.13 9.85 14.54
N TRP A 152 12.98 10.08 13.89
CA TRP A 152 12.77 9.75 12.49
C TRP A 152 13.26 10.94 11.67
N GLY A 153 14.37 10.75 10.95
CA GLY A 153 14.81 11.73 9.96
C GLY A 153 13.77 11.79 8.85
N TYR A 154 12.84 12.75 8.93
CA TYR A 154 11.89 13.02 7.86
C TYR A 154 12.66 13.44 6.62
N VAL A 155 12.75 12.54 5.65
CA VAL A 155 13.09 12.89 4.28
C VAL A 155 11.76 13.11 3.60
N GLU A 156 11.28 14.35 3.60
CA GLU A 156 10.17 14.75 2.75
C GLU A 156 10.60 14.51 1.30
N TYR A 157 9.88 13.61 0.62
CA TYR A 157 10.00 13.50 -0.82
C TYR A 157 9.49 14.82 -1.38
N SER A 158 10.36 15.64 -1.96
CA SER A 158 10.00 16.91 -2.62
C SER A 158 9.20 16.64 -3.91
N ASP A 159 8.11 15.89 -3.77
CA ASP A 159 7.23 15.38 -4.79
C ASP A 159 5.82 15.92 -4.54
N THR A 160 5.45 16.94 -5.30
CA THR A 160 4.11 17.55 -5.25
C THR A 160 3.08 16.77 -6.07
N SER A 161 3.47 15.65 -6.69
CA SER A 161 2.60 14.79 -7.51
C SER A 161 2.09 13.55 -6.77
N SER A 162 2.42 13.41 -5.47
CA SER A 162 1.92 12.35 -4.60
C SER A 162 1.59 12.88 -3.20
N MET A 163 0.55 12.30 -2.58
CA MET A 163 0.24 12.49 -1.15
C MET A 163 1.27 11.92 -0.18
N MET A 164 2.15 11.02 -0.63
CA MET A 164 3.28 10.55 0.17
C MET A 164 4.47 11.53 0.11
N GLY A 165 4.43 12.51 -0.81
CA GLY A 165 5.27 13.69 -0.80
C GLY A 165 4.52 14.88 -0.19
N SER A 166 4.43 15.99 -0.93
CA SER A 166 3.73 17.22 -0.49
C SER A 166 2.50 17.56 -1.32
N GLY A 167 2.08 16.68 -2.23
CA GLY A 167 0.91 16.88 -3.07
C GLY A 167 -0.40 16.51 -2.36
N ASP A 168 -1.50 17.16 -2.69
CA ASP A 168 -2.84 16.77 -2.24
C ASP A 168 -3.58 15.99 -3.35
N VAL A 169 -3.04 14.82 -3.71
CA VAL A 169 -3.42 14.00 -4.88
C VAL A 169 -3.29 12.51 -4.61
N CYS A 170 -3.63 11.62 -5.54
CA CYS A 170 -3.43 10.17 -5.37
C CYS A 170 -1.97 9.81 -5.07
N PRO A 171 -1.71 8.67 -4.39
CA PRO A 171 -0.38 8.10 -4.30
C PRO A 171 0.23 7.92 -5.70
N SER A 172 1.55 7.97 -5.79
CA SER A 172 2.27 7.67 -7.03
C SER A 172 2.13 6.19 -7.40
N SER A 173 2.28 5.85 -8.67
CA SER A 173 2.20 4.46 -9.13
C SER A 173 3.09 3.45 -8.40
N PRO A 174 4.33 3.76 -7.98
CA PRO A 174 5.08 2.81 -7.13
C PRO A 174 4.45 2.59 -5.74
N GLU A 175 3.73 3.58 -5.20
CA GLU A 175 2.95 3.43 -3.96
C GLU A 175 1.66 2.65 -4.22
N LEU A 176 0.93 2.98 -5.29
CA LEU A 176 -0.27 2.23 -5.70
C LEU A 176 0.06 0.76 -5.99
N ALA A 177 1.22 0.48 -6.59
CA ALA A 177 1.71 -0.88 -6.82
C ALA A 177 2.03 -1.61 -5.51
N LEU A 178 2.55 -0.91 -4.50
CA LEU A 178 2.79 -1.48 -3.16
C LEU A 178 1.49 -1.92 -2.50
N LEU A 179 0.49 -1.05 -2.59
CA LEU A 179 -0.84 -1.25 -2.02
C LEU A 179 -1.65 -2.26 -2.83
N GLN A 180 -1.12 -2.72 -3.96
CA GLN A 180 -1.79 -3.58 -4.93
C GLN A 180 -3.07 -2.95 -5.52
N TRP A 181 -3.18 -1.62 -5.45
CA TRP A 181 -4.28 -0.86 -6.04
C TRP A 181 -4.06 -0.60 -7.54
N ALA A 182 -2.82 -0.68 -8.02
CA ALA A 182 -2.51 -0.54 -9.44
C ALA A 182 -1.70 -1.72 -9.99
N THR A 183 -1.84 -1.96 -11.29
CA THR A 183 -1.09 -2.97 -12.05
C THR A 183 -0.45 -2.35 -13.27
N PRO A 184 0.66 -2.93 -13.76
CA PRO A 184 1.31 -2.40 -14.95
C PRO A 184 0.40 -2.57 -16.17
N ALA A 185 0.55 -1.69 -17.16
CA ALA A 185 -0.09 -1.84 -18.46
C ALA A 185 0.37 -3.13 -19.14
N VAL A 186 -0.41 -3.61 -20.11
CA VAL A 186 -0.04 -4.79 -20.90
C VAL A 186 1.28 -4.52 -21.62
N GLY A 187 2.29 -5.36 -21.39
CA GLY A 187 3.65 -5.14 -21.88
C GLY A 187 4.44 -4.07 -21.14
N GLY A 188 3.89 -3.53 -20.05
CA GLY A 188 4.45 -2.42 -19.27
C GLY A 188 5.46 -2.81 -18.19
N ASP A 189 5.72 -4.10 -17.93
CA ASP A 189 6.84 -4.51 -17.07
C ASP A 189 8.07 -4.84 -17.94
N LEU A 190 8.94 -3.85 -18.07
CA LEU A 190 10.00 -3.76 -19.07
C LEU A 190 11.39 -4.01 -18.46
N ASP A 191 12.30 -4.53 -19.27
CA ASP A 191 13.72 -4.74 -18.95
C ASP A 191 14.57 -4.78 -20.24
N ASP A 192 15.82 -5.26 -20.14
CA ASP A 192 16.77 -5.33 -21.25
C ASP A 192 16.33 -6.25 -22.41
N THR A 193 15.39 -7.16 -22.16
CA THR A 193 14.84 -8.07 -23.18
C THR A 193 13.69 -7.46 -23.96
N THR A 194 12.96 -6.52 -23.35
CA THR A 194 11.75 -5.90 -23.92
C THR A 194 11.99 -4.47 -24.41
N VAL A 195 13.03 -3.80 -23.89
CA VAL A 195 13.52 -2.50 -24.39
C VAL A 195 14.76 -2.75 -25.23
N PRO A 196 14.65 -2.80 -26.57
CA PRO A 196 15.78 -3.12 -27.43
C PRO A 196 16.80 -1.97 -27.49
N LEU A 197 18.06 -2.32 -27.73
CA LEU A 197 19.14 -1.35 -27.91
C LEU A 197 18.98 -0.64 -29.26
N ALA A 198 19.02 0.70 -29.26
CA ALA A 198 18.91 1.55 -30.45
C ALA A 198 17.64 1.31 -31.29
N ALA A 199 16.60 0.75 -30.67
CA ALA A 199 15.29 0.55 -31.28
C ALA A 199 14.19 0.84 -30.25
N THR A 200 12.98 1.08 -30.73
CA THR A 200 11.82 1.29 -29.87
C THR A 200 11.19 -0.03 -29.45
N ALA A 201 10.77 -0.10 -28.20
CA ALA A 201 9.87 -1.13 -27.71
C ALA A 201 8.50 -1.01 -28.39
N SER A 202 7.69 -2.07 -28.29
CA SER A 202 6.29 -1.98 -28.65
C SER A 202 5.59 -0.87 -27.85
N PRO A 203 4.77 -0.01 -28.47
CA PRO A 203 4.01 1.00 -27.74
C PRO A 203 3.11 0.40 -26.67
N ILE A 204 3.04 1.07 -25.53
CA ILE A 204 2.23 0.72 -24.37
C ILE A 204 1.22 1.84 -24.15
N ASN A 205 -0.04 1.49 -23.93
CA ASN A 205 -1.08 2.45 -23.59
C ASN A 205 -1.19 2.53 -22.07
N LEU A 206 -0.78 3.66 -21.50
CA LEU A 206 -0.96 3.95 -20.09
C LEU A 206 -2.30 4.64 -19.88
N VAL A 207 -3.02 4.20 -18.85
CA VAL A 207 -4.27 4.83 -18.42
C VAL A 207 -3.96 5.79 -17.28
N ALA A 208 -4.59 6.96 -17.29
CA ALA A 208 -4.47 7.93 -16.23
C ALA A 208 -4.89 7.33 -14.88
N THR A 209 -4.12 7.61 -13.83
CA THR A 209 -4.33 7.06 -12.48
C THR A 209 -5.72 7.38 -11.95
N TRP A 210 -6.25 8.58 -12.17
CA TRP A 210 -7.62 8.91 -11.73
C TRP A 210 -8.70 7.98 -12.32
N ALA A 211 -8.46 7.37 -13.50
CA ALA A 211 -9.48 6.63 -14.22
C ALA A 211 -9.62 5.18 -13.72
N ARG A 212 -8.50 4.46 -13.51
CA ARG A 212 -8.47 3.10 -12.94
C ARG A 212 -7.05 2.64 -12.61
N GLY A 213 -6.93 1.67 -11.70
CA GLY A 213 -5.65 1.05 -11.34
C GLY A 213 -5.09 0.06 -12.36
N SER A 214 -5.94 -0.53 -13.21
CA SER A 214 -5.49 -1.47 -14.24
C SER A 214 -4.84 -0.75 -15.43
N GLY A 215 -3.55 -1.04 -15.61
CA GLY A 215 -2.73 -0.40 -16.64
C GLY A 215 -2.34 1.04 -16.35
N ALA A 216 -2.31 1.43 -15.07
CA ALA A 216 -2.00 2.79 -14.65
C ALA A 216 -0.53 3.18 -14.88
N TYR A 217 0.38 2.20 -14.97
CA TYR A 217 1.81 2.47 -15.10
C TYR A 217 2.58 1.53 -16.02
N ALA A 218 3.75 1.97 -16.47
CA ALA A 218 4.82 1.09 -16.96
C ALA A 218 5.97 1.12 -15.96
N ARG A 219 6.57 -0.04 -15.70
CA ARG A 219 7.77 -0.21 -14.89
C ARG A 219 8.94 -0.62 -15.78
N VAL A 220 10.00 0.18 -15.80
CA VAL A 220 11.26 -0.18 -16.49
C VAL A 220 12.30 -0.59 -15.45
N LYS A 221 12.88 -1.77 -15.64
CA LYS A 221 13.99 -2.35 -14.87
C LYS A 221 15.28 -2.20 -15.68
N PRO A 222 16.12 -1.17 -15.44
CA PRO A 222 17.28 -0.86 -16.27
C PRO A 222 18.46 -1.83 -16.04
N LYS A 223 18.24 -3.13 -16.27
CA LYS A 223 19.24 -4.21 -16.06
C LYS A 223 20.51 -4.04 -16.88
N TRP A 224 20.47 -3.21 -17.93
CA TRP A 224 21.62 -2.84 -18.75
C TRP A 224 22.56 -1.82 -18.08
N MET A 225 22.14 -1.20 -16.98
CA MET A 225 22.98 -0.31 -16.20
C MET A 225 23.84 -1.13 -15.24
N SER A 226 25.14 -0.85 -15.19
CA SER A 226 26.08 -1.57 -14.31
C SER A 226 25.70 -1.48 -12.82
N VAL A 227 25.09 -0.37 -12.40
CA VAL A 227 24.62 -0.18 -11.02
C VAL A 227 23.45 -1.08 -10.64
N TYR A 228 22.74 -1.66 -11.63
CA TYR A 228 21.58 -2.52 -11.40
C TYR A 228 22.00 -3.94 -11.00
N SER A 229 23.12 -4.43 -11.53
CA SER A 229 23.61 -5.81 -11.35
C SER A 229 24.50 -6.00 -10.12
N VAL A 230 24.76 -4.95 -9.33
CA VAL A 230 25.50 -5.07 -8.06
C VAL A 230 24.60 -5.72 -7.01
N VAL A 231 24.52 -7.05 -7.05
CA VAL A 231 23.84 -7.90 -6.07
C VAL A 231 24.91 -8.41 -5.11
N GLY A 232 24.78 -8.13 -3.81
CA GLY A 232 25.67 -8.69 -2.79
C GLY A 232 26.07 -7.77 -1.62
N THR A 233 25.74 -6.48 -1.67
CA THR A 233 26.05 -5.53 -0.58
C THR A 233 24.83 -5.02 0.18
N GLY A 234 23.63 -5.56 -0.07
CA GLY A 234 22.38 -5.05 0.51
C GLY A 234 21.95 -3.66 -0.01
N ALA A 235 22.69 -3.11 -0.98
CA ALA A 235 22.41 -1.82 -1.60
C ALA A 235 22.67 -1.93 -3.11
N SER A 236 21.74 -2.52 -3.86
CA SER A 236 21.69 -2.21 -5.29
C SER A 236 21.41 -0.70 -5.40
N ALA A 237 22.37 0.06 -5.91
CA ALA A 237 22.16 1.46 -6.29
C ALA A 237 21.25 1.58 -7.54
N GLY A 238 20.93 0.45 -8.17
CA GLY A 238 19.96 0.36 -9.24
C GLY A 238 18.60 0.88 -8.82
N ARG A 239 17.91 1.51 -9.76
CA ARG A 239 16.55 2.02 -9.56
C ARG A 239 15.63 1.50 -10.65
N ASN A 240 14.45 1.04 -10.25
CA ASN A 240 13.32 0.83 -11.16
C ASN A 240 12.70 2.18 -11.46
N LEU A 241 12.19 2.34 -12.68
CA LEU A 241 11.47 3.53 -13.11
C LEU A 241 9.99 3.20 -13.24
N TYR A 242 9.14 4.02 -12.65
CA TYR A 242 7.70 3.97 -12.83
C TYR A 242 7.25 5.17 -13.66
N PHE A 243 6.49 4.89 -14.71
CA PHE A 243 5.93 5.86 -15.63
C PHE A 243 4.42 5.85 -15.47
N GLU A 244 3.84 6.97 -15.11
CA GLU A 244 2.40 7.07 -14.84
C GLU A 244 1.80 8.31 -15.48
N VAL A 245 0.52 8.23 -15.85
CA VAL A 245 -0.19 9.34 -16.46
C VAL A 245 -0.99 10.05 -15.38
N ARG A 246 -0.70 11.34 -15.15
CA ARG A 246 -1.42 12.15 -14.17
C ARG A 246 -2.20 13.27 -14.85
N GLN A 247 -3.47 13.40 -14.50
CA GLN A 247 -4.37 14.44 -14.99
C GLN A 247 -5.16 15.01 -13.81
N PRO A 248 -5.51 16.31 -13.82
CA PRO A 248 -6.21 16.96 -12.72
C PRO A 248 -7.70 16.61 -12.70
N GLN A 249 -8.02 15.34 -12.43
CA GLN A 249 -9.38 14.79 -12.45
C GLN A 249 -9.62 13.99 -11.17
N GLN A 250 -10.86 14.00 -10.67
CA GLN A 250 -11.29 13.25 -9.48
C GLN A 250 -10.33 13.41 -8.28
N ALA A 251 -9.78 12.31 -7.76
CA ALA A 251 -8.86 12.30 -6.63
C ALA A 251 -7.48 12.94 -6.94
N ASP A 252 -7.21 13.27 -8.20
CA ASP A 252 -6.08 14.07 -8.66
C ASP A 252 -6.46 15.53 -8.97
N ALA A 253 -7.66 16.01 -8.62
CA ALA A 253 -8.13 17.36 -8.97
C ALA A 253 -7.19 18.52 -8.55
N TYR A 254 -6.37 18.33 -7.51
CA TYR A 254 -5.42 19.34 -7.02
C TYR A 254 -3.99 19.13 -7.50
N LEU A 255 -3.79 18.32 -8.55
CA LEU A 255 -2.49 18.12 -9.15
C LEU A 255 -1.92 19.45 -9.65
N PRO A 256 -0.66 19.80 -9.31
CA PRO A 256 -0.08 21.07 -9.72
C PRO A 256 0.04 21.14 -11.24
N LEU A 257 0.00 22.35 -11.80
CA LEU A 257 0.08 22.57 -13.24
C LEU A 257 1.33 21.93 -13.88
N ALA A 258 2.44 21.87 -13.15
CA ALA A 258 3.69 21.27 -13.60
C ALA A 258 3.59 19.74 -13.80
N ALA A 259 2.66 19.07 -13.11
CA ALA A 259 2.41 17.64 -13.21
C ALA A 259 1.09 17.31 -13.95
N SER A 260 0.27 18.31 -14.25
CA SER A 260 -1.03 18.14 -14.89
C SER A 260 -0.92 17.81 -16.37
N ASN A 261 -1.60 16.72 -16.78
CA ASN A 261 -1.60 16.20 -18.16
C ASN A 261 -0.19 15.82 -18.63
N MET A 262 0.56 15.20 -17.73
CA MET A 262 1.94 14.77 -17.96
C MET A 262 2.09 13.28 -17.73
N LEU A 263 3.12 12.70 -18.35
CA LEU A 263 3.70 11.45 -17.92
C LEU A 263 4.69 11.75 -16.78
N ILE A 264 4.36 11.33 -15.57
CA ILE A 264 5.23 11.47 -14.40
C ILE A 264 6.16 10.26 -14.30
N VAL A 265 7.40 10.53 -13.92
CA VAL A 265 8.44 9.51 -13.75
C VAL A 265 8.92 9.51 -12.31
N HIS A 266 8.77 8.36 -11.65
CA HIS A 266 9.35 8.10 -10.35
C HIS A 266 10.45 7.05 -10.46
N SER A 267 11.39 7.09 -9.52
CA SER A 267 12.39 6.04 -9.35
C SER A 267 12.30 5.41 -7.96
N VAL A 268 12.48 4.10 -7.91
CA VAL A 268 12.40 3.31 -6.67
C VAL A 268 13.64 2.44 -6.57
N VAL A 269 14.17 2.24 -5.36
CA VAL A 269 15.32 1.36 -5.14
C VAL A 269 15.00 -0.07 -5.60
N ALA A 270 15.79 -0.58 -6.56
CA ALA A 270 15.43 -1.76 -7.33
C ALA A 270 15.40 -3.05 -6.50
N TYR A 271 16.35 -3.26 -5.58
CA TYR A 271 16.38 -4.52 -4.82
C TYR A 271 15.16 -4.66 -3.90
N MET A 272 14.67 -3.56 -3.31
CA MET A 272 13.47 -3.58 -2.49
C MET A 272 12.19 -3.70 -3.32
N ASP A 273 12.14 -3.06 -4.49
CA ASP A 273 10.97 -3.11 -5.35
C ASP A 273 10.81 -4.48 -6.05
N ASN A 274 11.94 -5.13 -6.38
CA ASN A 274 11.93 -6.46 -7.01
C ASN A 274 11.63 -7.60 -6.04
N ASP A 275 11.84 -7.39 -4.72
CA ASP A 275 11.51 -8.34 -3.67
C ASP A 275 10.58 -7.70 -2.62
N TYR A 276 9.38 -7.34 -3.08
CA TYR A 276 8.42 -6.66 -2.22
C TYR A 276 8.02 -7.50 -0.99
N VAL A 277 8.04 -8.84 -1.09
CA VAL A 277 7.63 -9.70 0.02
C VAL A 277 8.56 -9.53 1.21
N THR A 278 9.86 -9.53 0.95
CA THR A 278 10.90 -9.31 1.97
C THR A 278 10.89 -7.87 2.48
N TYR A 279 10.78 -6.90 1.58
CA TYR A 279 10.98 -5.47 1.89
C TYR A 279 9.67 -4.67 2.05
N ARG A 280 8.53 -5.32 2.25
CA ARG A 280 7.21 -4.64 2.34
C ARG A 280 7.11 -3.59 3.45
N ARG A 281 7.98 -3.67 4.47
CA ARG A 281 8.00 -2.78 5.64
C ARG A 281 9.11 -1.73 5.58
N GLU A 282 10.03 -1.88 4.64
CA GLU A 282 11.17 -0.98 4.52
C GLU A 282 10.82 0.27 3.70
N ASN A 283 11.53 1.35 3.96
CA ASN A 283 11.42 2.54 3.13
C ASN A 283 12.12 2.33 1.78
N ARG A 284 11.33 2.09 0.73
CA ARG A 284 11.81 1.81 -0.63
C ARG A 284 12.34 3.02 -1.39
N THR A 285 12.37 4.19 -0.75
CA THR A 285 12.91 5.47 -1.24
C THR A 285 12.47 5.78 -2.67
N ILE A 286 11.32 6.43 -2.78
CA ILE A 286 10.71 6.83 -4.05
C ILE A 286 11.14 8.26 -4.35
N ASN A 287 11.63 8.53 -5.56
CA ASN A 287 12.01 9.88 -5.96
C ASN A 287 11.30 10.28 -7.25
N TYR A 288 10.69 11.46 -7.24
CA TYR A 288 10.26 12.14 -8.46
C TYR A 288 11.47 12.48 -9.34
N LEU A 289 11.40 12.18 -10.64
CA LEU A 289 12.47 12.44 -11.60
C LEU A 289 12.08 13.49 -12.65
N ALA A 290 10.89 13.36 -13.24
CA ALA A 290 10.49 14.18 -14.37
C ALA A 290 8.97 14.21 -14.57
N ALA A 291 8.50 15.26 -15.23
CA ALA A 291 7.19 15.35 -15.85
C ALA A 291 7.37 15.59 -17.35
N ILE A 292 6.83 14.68 -18.16
CA ILE A 292 7.05 14.64 -19.61
C ILE A 292 5.72 14.96 -20.31
N LYS A 293 5.75 15.97 -21.17
CA LYS A 293 4.58 16.40 -21.97
C LYS A 293 4.19 15.33 -22.99
N GLN A 294 2.93 15.29 -23.39
CA GLN A 294 2.47 14.54 -24.56
C GLN A 294 3.18 14.97 -25.86
N ASN A 295 3.17 14.11 -26.89
CA ASN A 295 3.82 14.35 -28.18
C ASN A 295 5.28 14.81 -28.06
N SER A 296 6.05 14.17 -27.18
CA SER A 296 7.43 14.58 -26.91
C SER A 296 8.40 13.40 -26.87
N ARG A 297 9.68 13.74 -27.06
CA ARG A 297 10.82 12.86 -26.87
C ARG A 297 11.64 13.40 -25.71
N TYR A 298 11.83 12.60 -24.66
CA TYR A 298 12.56 12.97 -23.47
C TYR A 298 13.71 12.01 -23.21
N VAL A 299 14.86 12.53 -22.76
CA VAL A 299 16.07 11.73 -22.52
C VAL A 299 16.35 11.65 -21.02
N LEU A 300 16.26 10.45 -20.47
CA LEU A 300 16.66 10.11 -19.10
C LEU A 300 18.12 9.68 -19.11
N THR A 301 19.03 10.65 -19.15
CA THR A 301 20.47 10.38 -19.37
C THR A 301 21.09 9.46 -18.33
N ALA A 302 20.67 9.56 -17.06
CA ALA A 302 21.16 8.70 -15.98
C ALA A 302 20.79 7.21 -16.14
N PHE A 303 19.87 6.88 -17.06
CA PHE A 303 19.36 5.53 -17.30
C PHE A 303 19.62 5.03 -18.72
N ASN A 304 20.33 5.81 -19.53
CA ASN A 304 20.52 5.57 -20.96
C ASN A 304 19.21 5.24 -21.70
N LEU A 305 18.15 6.00 -21.39
CA LEU A 305 16.79 5.72 -21.85
C LEU A 305 16.17 6.96 -22.52
N VAL A 306 15.56 6.76 -23.67
CA VAL A 306 14.70 7.73 -24.35
C VAL A 306 13.26 7.31 -24.18
N VAL A 307 12.42 8.25 -23.77
CA VAL A 307 10.99 8.09 -23.57
C VAL A 307 10.25 8.88 -24.65
N TYR A 308 9.24 8.26 -25.24
CA TYR A 308 8.38 8.91 -26.23
C TYR A 308 6.95 8.88 -25.72
N THR A 309 6.26 10.00 -25.86
CA THR A 309 4.83 10.13 -25.57
C THR A 309 4.10 10.50 -26.86
N GLY A 310 2.95 9.87 -27.11
CA GLY A 310 2.05 10.29 -28.19
C GLY A 310 1.02 11.30 -27.67
N ALA A 311 -0.11 11.42 -28.38
CA ALA A 311 -1.22 12.27 -27.97
C ALA A 311 -2.17 11.52 -27.03
N PHE A 312 -2.84 12.25 -26.14
CA PHE A 312 -3.93 11.67 -25.36
C PHE A 312 -5.06 11.15 -26.26
N THR A 313 -5.62 10.00 -25.87
CA THR A 313 -6.73 9.30 -26.54
C THR A 313 -7.70 8.76 -25.49
N GLY A 314 -8.79 8.12 -25.91
CA GLY A 314 -9.85 7.66 -25.02
C GLY A 314 -11.03 8.64 -24.96
N ALA A 315 -12.12 8.22 -24.33
CA ALA A 315 -13.37 9.00 -24.31
C ALA A 315 -13.24 10.28 -23.47
N ALA A 316 -12.41 10.24 -22.44
CA ALA A 316 -12.08 11.33 -21.54
C ALA A 316 -10.63 11.82 -21.71
N SER A 317 -9.96 11.46 -22.82
CA SER A 317 -8.52 11.73 -23.04
C SER A 317 -7.64 11.14 -21.94
N GLU A 318 -8.01 9.96 -21.44
CA GLU A 318 -7.42 9.28 -20.28
C GLU A 318 -6.28 8.32 -20.65
N ILE A 319 -6.01 8.08 -21.93
CA ILE A 319 -5.01 7.12 -22.39
C ILE A 319 -3.85 7.84 -23.07
N LEU A 320 -2.63 7.60 -22.60
CA LEU A 320 -1.40 8.10 -23.22
C LEU A 320 -0.56 6.94 -23.77
N PRO A 321 -0.36 6.84 -25.10
CA PRO A 321 0.58 5.89 -25.67
C PRO A 321 2.02 6.34 -25.37
N VAL A 322 2.83 5.40 -24.88
CA VAL A 322 4.25 5.60 -24.59
C VAL A 322 5.09 4.52 -25.25
N THR A 323 6.33 4.83 -25.61
CA THR A 323 7.33 3.83 -25.98
C THR A 323 8.71 4.25 -25.47
N PHE A 324 9.64 3.31 -25.50
CA PHE A 324 10.95 3.42 -24.88
C PHE A 324 12.03 2.95 -25.85
N CYS A 325 13.20 3.58 -25.80
CA CYS A 325 14.39 3.11 -26.49
C CYS A 325 15.59 3.26 -25.56
N ARG A 326 16.38 2.19 -25.38
CA ARG A 326 17.65 2.30 -24.66
C ARG A 326 18.79 2.53 -25.63
N TYR A 327 19.80 3.29 -25.23
CA TYR A 327 21.00 3.55 -26.03
C TYR A 327 22.27 3.13 -25.29
N ALA A 328 23.36 2.91 -26.02
CA ALA A 328 24.63 2.51 -25.41
C ALA A 328 25.46 3.74 -25.00
N THR A 329 25.58 4.70 -25.93
CA THR A 329 26.46 5.87 -25.74
C THR A 329 25.71 7.18 -25.93
N ASN A 330 24.91 7.31 -27.00
CA ASN A 330 24.25 8.56 -27.31
C ASN A 330 22.75 8.37 -27.53
N SER A 331 21.94 9.31 -27.04
CA SER A 331 20.48 9.25 -27.25
C SER A 331 20.08 9.33 -28.73
N THR A 332 20.97 9.79 -29.62
CA THR A 332 20.78 9.84 -31.08
C THR A 332 20.73 8.46 -31.73
N ASP A 333 21.20 7.41 -31.03
CA ASP A 333 21.06 6.02 -31.48
C ASP A 333 19.59 5.60 -31.48
N CYS A 334 18.76 6.30 -30.70
CA CYS A 334 17.32 6.11 -30.67
C CYS A 334 16.61 7.00 -31.72
N PRO A 335 15.49 6.50 -32.29
CA PRO A 335 14.78 7.19 -33.36
C PRO A 335 14.27 8.60 -33.02
N ALA A 336 13.90 9.36 -34.05
CA ALA A 336 13.11 10.58 -33.87
C ALA A 336 11.67 10.26 -33.44
N LEU A 337 11.00 11.22 -32.80
CA LEU A 337 9.60 11.06 -32.34
C LEU A 337 8.64 10.65 -33.48
N SER A 338 8.85 11.20 -34.69
CA SER A 338 8.00 10.96 -35.86
C SER A 338 7.96 9.50 -36.31
N VAL A 339 8.97 8.70 -35.95
CA VAL A 339 9.06 7.28 -36.33
C VAL A 339 8.89 6.33 -35.14
N ALA A 340 8.91 6.84 -33.91
CA ALA A 340 8.89 6.03 -32.69
C ALA A 340 7.59 5.21 -32.52
N PHE A 341 6.47 5.75 -33.00
CA PHE A 341 5.17 5.07 -32.96
C PHE A 341 4.80 4.35 -34.27
N THR A 342 5.62 4.45 -35.32
CA THR A 342 5.35 3.83 -36.62
C THR A 342 6.14 2.54 -36.84
N SER A 343 7.16 2.28 -36.02
CA SER A 343 7.97 1.07 -36.12
C SER A 343 7.12 -0.15 -35.80
N LYS A 344 6.71 -0.89 -36.84
CA LYS A 344 6.24 -2.26 -36.69
C LYS A 344 7.38 -3.06 -36.04
N PRO A 345 7.12 -3.92 -35.03
CA PRO A 345 8.14 -4.79 -34.48
C PRO A 345 8.85 -5.52 -35.63
N PRO A 346 10.19 -5.70 -35.60
CA PRO A 346 10.87 -6.48 -36.61
C PRO A 346 10.16 -7.83 -36.73
N SER A 347 9.71 -8.15 -37.93
CA SER A 347 9.06 -9.43 -38.22
C SER A 347 9.92 -10.54 -37.62
N PRO A 348 9.33 -11.52 -36.90
CA PRO A 348 10.09 -12.67 -36.43
C PRO A 348 10.91 -13.24 -37.59
N PRO A 349 12.17 -13.66 -37.37
CA PRO A 349 12.92 -14.34 -38.42
C PRO A 349 12.04 -15.46 -38.98
N SER A 350 11.84 -15.46 -40.30
CA SER A 350 11.00 -16.43 -40.99
C SER A 350 11.33 -17.82 -40.44
N ALA A 351 10.32 -18.50 -39.90
CA ALA A 351 10.51 -19.84 -39.37
C ALA A 351 11.25 -20.69 -40.42
N PRO A 352 12.26 -21.50 -40.01
CA PRO A 352 12.87 -22.46 -40.90
C PRO A 352 11.78 -23.26 -41.61
N PRO A 353 11.93 -23.58 -42.91
CA PRO A 353 10.98 -24.43 -43.60
C PRO A 353 10.75 -25.69 -42.75
N PRO A 354 9.48 -26.12 -42.59
CA PRO A 354 9.16 -27.27 -41.76
C PRO A 354 10.04 -28.46 -42.20
N PRO A 355 10.59 -29.23 -41.25
CA PRO A 355 11.33 -30.44 -41.57
C PRO A 355 10.52 -31.33 -42.52
N PRO A 356 11.16 -32.06 -43.45
CA PRO A 356 10.48 -33.08 -44.25
C PRO A 356 9.63 -33.95 -43.33
N ALA A 357 8.36 -34.17 -43.69
CA ALA A 357 7.44 -34.94 -42.88
C ALA A 357 8.07 -36.27 -42.50
N LEU A 358 8.23 -36.50 -41.19
CA LEU A 358 8.67 -37.79 -40.68
C LEU A 358 7.70 -38.88 -41.17
N PRO A 359 8.20 -40.06 -41.54
CA PRO A 359 7.33 -41.18 -41.86
C PRO A 359 6.36 -41.44 -40.71
N PRO A 360 5.10 -41.79 -41.01
CA PRO A 360 4.08 -41.99 -39.99
C PRO A 360 4.57 -43.01 -38.96
N PRO A 361 4.44 -42.72 -37.65
CA PRO A 361 4.86 -43.63 -36.61
C PRO A 361 4.14 -44.98 -36.76
N PRO A 362 4.80 -46.11 -36.42
CA PRO A 362 4.16 -47.41 -36.40
C PRO A 362 2.91 -47.35 -35.52
N ARG A 363 1.81 -47.88 -36.07
CA ARG A 363 0.49 -47.85 -35.45
C ARG A 363 0.59 -48.44 -34.03
N PRO A 364 0.14 -47.72 -32.98
CA PRO A 364 0.17 -48.23 -31.62
C PRO A 364 -0.60 -49.56 -31.52
N PRO A 365 -0.15 -50.51 -30.68
CA PRO A 365 -0.92 -51.71 -30.39
C PRO A 365 -2.29 -51.31 -29.84
N SER A 366 -3.34 -52.00 -30.33
CA SER A 366 -4.72 -51.75 -29.93
C SER A 366 -4.86 -51.78 -28.41
N PRO A 367 -5.57 -50.82 -27.81
CA PRO A 367 -5.79 -50.79 -26.37
C PRO A 367 -6.52 -52.05 -25.91
N SER A 368 -6.06 -52.62 -24.80
CA SER A 368 -6.73 -53.74 -24.15
C SER A 368 -8.16 -53.36 -23.73
N PRO A 369 -9.12 -54.31 -23.79
CA PRO A 369 -10.50 -54.04 -23.44
C PRO A 369 -10.64 -53.51 -22.00
N PRO A 370 -11.52 -52.53 -21.78
CA PRO A 370 -11.69 -51.92 -20.46
C PRO A 370 -12.20 -52.95 -19.45
N SER A 371 -11.59 -52.96 -18.26
CA SER A 371 -12.05 -53.76 -17.13
C SER A 371 -13.47 -53.35 -16.70
N PRO A 372 -14.29 -54.30 -16.23
CA PRO A 372 -15.67 -54.04 -15.82
C PRO A 372 -15.73 -53.00 -14.68
N ARG A 373 -16.63 -52.02 -14.84
CA ARG A 373 -16.88 -50.97 -13.85
C ARG A 373 -17.32 -51.58 -12.51
N PRO A 374 -16.78 -51.11 -11.37
CA PRO A 374 -17.32 -51.45 -10.06
C PRO A 374 -18.78 -50.96 -9.93
N PRO A 375 -19.63 -51.68 -9.18
CA PRO A 375 -21.01 -51.28 -8.93
C PRO A 375 -21.06 -49.91 -8.23
N SER A 376 -21.94 -49.05 -8.71
CA SER A 376 -22.21 -47.72 -8.18
C SER A 376 -22.64 -47.77 -6.72
N SER A 377 -22.00 -46.95 -5.88
CA SER A 377 -22.38 -46.75 -4.49
C SER A 377 -23.81 -46.21 -4.35
N PRO A 378 -24.54 -46.61 -3.31
CA PRO A 378 -25.92 -46.18 -3.09
C PRO A 378 -25.99 -44.66 -2.80
N PRO A 379 -27.09 -44.01 -3.19
CA PRO A 379 -27.29 -42.58 -3.00
C PRO A 379 -27.30 -42.21 -1.50
N SER A 380 -26.63 -41.10 -1.17
CA SER A 380 -26.64 -40.56 0.20
C SER A 380 -28.04 -40.11 0.61
N PRO A 381 -28.46 -40.34 1.87
CA PRO A 381 -29.75 -39.90 2.38
C PRO A 381 -29.85 -38.37 2.39
N SER A 382 -31.02 -37.86 1.98
CA SER A 382 -31.29 -36.42 1.94
C SER A 382 -31.26 -35.80 3.34
N PRO A 383 -30.75 -34.56 3.48
CA PRO A 383 -30.71 -33.87 4.77
C PRO A 383 -32.14 -33.57 5.27
N PRO A 384 -32.36 -33.59 6.60
CA PRO A 384 -33.65 -33.29 7.20
C PRO A 384 -34.04 -31.81 7.02
N PRO A 385 -35.35 -31.51 6.96
CA PRO A 385 -35.84 -30.15 6.79
C PRO A 385 -35.47 -29.25 7.99
N PRO A 386 -35.23 -27.95 7.76
CA PRO A 386 -34.88 -27.00 8.80
C PRO A 386 -36.04 -26.84 9.81
N ARG A 387 -35.68 -26.75 11.10
CA ARG A 387 -36.64 -26.53 12.20
C ARG A 387 -37.32 -25.16 12.07
N PRO A 388 -38.62 -25.05 12.40
CA PRO A 388 -39.30 -23.76 12.51
C PRO A 388 -38.64 -22.89 13.59
N SER A 389 -38.47 -21.60 13.28
CA SER A 389 -37.97 -20.60 14.22
C SER A 389 -38.95 -20.39 15.40
N PRO A 390 -38.44 -20.14 16.62
CA PRO A 390 -39.29 -19.84 17.78
C PRO A 390 -40.09 -18.54 17.59
N PRO A 391 -41.30 -18.44 18.15
CA PRO A 391 -42.10 -17.22 18.11
C PRO A 391 -41.47 -16.11 18.96
N THR A 392 -41.49 -14.89 18.42
CA THR A 392 -40.99 -13.66 19.04
C THR A 392 -41.78 -13.35 20.31
N PRO A 393 -41.13 -13.01 21.45
CA PRO A 393 -41.83 -12.63 22.67
C PRO A 393 -42.51 -11.26 22.53
N PRO A 394 -43.65 -11.05 23.22
CA PRO A 394 -44.40 -9.80 23.15
C PRO A 394 -43.67 -8.65 23.88
N PRO A 395 -43.88 -7.39 23.45
CA PRO A 395 -43.26 -6.23 24.07
C PRO A 395 -43.78 -6.02 25.50
N GLY A 396 -42.85 -6.01 26.45
CA GLY A 396 -43.11 -5.74 27.86
C GLY A 396 -43.58 -4.31 28.09
N VAL A 397 -44.69 -4.20 28.82
CA VAL A 397 -45.29 -2.95 29.29
C VAL A 397 -44.42 -2.37 30.40
N SER A 398 -43.94 -1.13 30.23
CA SER A 398 -43.33 -0.34 31.31
C SER A 398 -44.42 0.10 32.30
N ALA A 399 -44.28 -0.30 33.56
CA ALA A 399 -45.04 0.25 34.67
C ALA A 399 -44.38 1.52 35.21
N SER A 400 -45.23 2.45 35.61
CA SER A 400 -44.96 3.77 36.20
C SER A 400 -44.33 3.73 37.58
#